data_AF-A0A8T1UAP4-F1
#
_entry.id   AF-A0A8T1UAP4-F1
#
_cell.length_a   1.000
_cell.length_b   1.000
_cell.length_c   1.000
_cell.angle_alpha   90.00
_cell.angle_beta   90.00
_cell.angle_gamma   90.00
#
_symmetry.space_group_name_H-M   'P 1'
#
loop_
_entity.id
_entity.type
_entity.pdbx_description
1 polymer ?
#
loop_
_entity_poly.entity_id
_entity_poly.type
_entity_poly.pdbx_seq_one_letter_code
_entity_poly.pdbx_strand_id
1 'polypeptide(L)'
;AWQTSFNWAGDNWQVKSYANAALKFDPVQISNVKSIPTTMEYTYKYDGNIITNVAYDLFTSPSIGGETAYELMVWLAALGGAWPLTTTGQPIKSVTLGGVEFNLYQGWNNKTKVFTYVAKNMATSFSADLKQFFDELPADNTIETTQYLTHMQAGTEPFQGKNATMTVSKYSAAVQTV
;
A
#
# COMPACT_ATOMS: atom_id res chain seq x y z
N ALA A 1 -1.09 -16.97 -6.61
CA ALA A 1 0.23 -16.62 -7.14
C ALA A 1 0.06 -15.85 -8.43
N TRP A 2 0.92 -14.89 -8.71
CA TRP A 2 0.94 -14.14 -9.97
C TRP A 2 2.33 -13.52 -10.18
N GLN A 3 2.59 -12.99 -11.36
CA GLN A 3 3.81 -12.23 -11.64
C GLN A 3 3.52 -11.08 -12.60
N THR A 4 4.35 -10.05 -12.55
CA THR A 4 4.38 -8.97 -13.54
C THR A 4 5.82 -8.74 -13.95
N SER A 5 6.03 -8.42 -15.23
CA SER A 5 7.36 -8.08 -15.76
C SER A 5 7.29 -6.80 -16.56
N PHE A 6 8.31 -5.96 -16.47
CA PHE A 6 8.33 -4.66 -17.14
C PHE A 6 9.73 -4.19 -17.51
N ASN A 7 9.73 -3.27 -18.47
CA ASN A 7 10.86 -2.43 -18.82
C ASN A 7 10.36 -0.99 -18.86
N TRP A 8 10.75 -0.16 -17.88
CA TRP A 8 10.36 1.23 -17.79
C TRP A 8 11.59 2.14 -17.69
N ALA A 9 11.53 3.26 -18.40
CA ALA A 9 12.54 4.32 -18.40
C ALA A 9 11.83 5.69 -18.38
N GLY A 10 12.61 6.77 -18.33
CA GLY A 10 12.09 8.15 -18.31
C GLY A 10 12.05 8.72 -16.90
N ASP A 11 11.01 9.48 -16.56
CA ASP A 11 10.93 10.20 -15.28
C ASP A 11 10.98 9.27 -14.05
N ASN A 12 11.81 9.62 -13.05
CA ASN A 12 12.02 8.87 -11.80
C ASN A 12 10.90 9.07 -10.77
N TRP A 13 10.04 10.07 -10.96
CA TRP A 13 9.03 10.53 -10.00
C TRP A 13 7.60 10.22 -10.43
N GLN A 14 7.41 9.76 -11.67
CA GLN A 14 6.09 9.38 -12.18
C GLN A 14 5.92 7.86 -12.18
N VAL A 15 4.93 7.35 -11.45
CA VAL A 15 4.50 5.95 -11.51
C VAL A 15 4.01 5.62 -12.93
N LYS A 16 4.42 4.47 -13.48
CA LYS A 16 4.06 4.03 -14.84
C LYS A 16 2.88 3.06 -14.88
N SER A 17 2.69 2.28 -13.82
CA SER A 17 1.58 1.34 -13.69
C SER A 17 1.38 0.94 -12.23
N TYR A 18 0.27 0.27 -11.92
CA TYR A 18 0.08 -0.45 -10.67
C TYR A 18 -0.55 -1.82 -10.96
N ALA A 19 0.29 -2.78 -11.37
CA ALA A 19 -0.17 -4.16 -11.58
C ALA A 19 -0.45 -4.80 -10.21
N ASN A 20 -1.71 -5.16 -9.95
CA ASN A 20 -2.16 -5.56 -8.62
C ASN A 20 -3.22 -6.68 -8.65
N ALA A 21 -3.34 -7.37 -7.52
CA ALA A 21 -4.47 -8.24 -7.21
C ALA A 21 -5.47 -7.49 -6.31
N ALA A 22 -6.62 -7.14 -6.86
CA ALA A 22 -7.70 -6.46 -6.14
C ALA A 22 -8.71 -7.45 -5.55
N LEU A 23 -8.94 -7.37 -4.24
CA LEU A 23 -9.96 -8.17 -3.56
C LEU A 23 -11.37 -7.73 -4.03
N LYS A 24 -12.27 -8.69 -4.21
CA LYS A 24 -13.69 -8.43 -4.47
C LYS A 24 -14.48 -8.59 -3.19
N PHE A 25 -15.13 -7.53 -2.74
CA PHE A 25 -15.97 -7.46 -1.55
C PHE A 25 -16.93 -6.28 -1.68
N ASP A 26 -18.03 -6.30 -0.93
CA ASP A 26 -18.94 -5.17 -0.86
C ASP A 26 -18.34 -4.07 0.04
N PRO A 27 -18.42 -2.78 -0.35
CA PRO A 27 -17.92 -1.69 0.48
C PRO A 27 -18.52 -1.72 1.89
N VAL A 28 -17.66 -1.53 2.89
CA VAL A 28 -18.05 -1.62 4.31
C VAL A 28 -17.44 -0.48 5.10
N GLN A 29 -18.20 0.09 6.03
CA GLN A 29 -17.68 1.12 6.93
C GLN A 29 -16.54 0.56 7.79
N ILE A 30 -15.49 1.33 7.99
CA ILE A 30 -14.33 0.93 8.81
C ILE A 30 -14.76 0.50 10.22
N SER A 31 -15.79 1.14 10.78
CA SER A 31 -16.39 0.77 12.08
C SER A 31 -16.93 -0.66 12.11
N ASN A 32 -17.32 -1.21 10.97
CA ASN A 32 -17.88 -2.55 10.83
C ASN A 32 -16.83 -3.57 10.35
N VAL A 33 -15.59 -3.13 10.08
CA VAL A 33 -14.47 -4.01 9.74
C VAL A 33 -13.86 -4.55 11.02
N LYS A 34 -14.01 -5.86 11.24
CA LYS A 34 -13.42 -6.57 12.37
C LYS A 34 -11.92 -6.81 12.16
N SER A 35 -11.52 -7.24 10.96
CA SER A 35 -10.13 -7.49 10.59
C SER A 35 -9.95 -7.53 9.07
N ILE A 36 -8.72 -7.31 8.62
CA ILE A 36 -8.28 -7.43 7.23
C ILE A 36 -7.02 -8.32 7.19
N PRO A 37 -7.14 -9.63 7.47
CA PRO A 37 -5.98 -10.52 7.49
C PRO A 37 -5.38 -10.65 6.10
N THR A 38 -4.05 -10.55 6.01
CA THR A 38 -3.31 -10.70 4.77
C THR A 38 -2.07 -11.58 4.91
N THR A 39 -1.63 -12.16 3.80
CA THR A 39 -0.30 -12.74 3.64
C THR A 39 0.20 -12.44 2.24
N MET A 40 1.46 -12.01 2.12
CA MET A 40 2.16 -11.89 0.84
C MET A 40 3.59 -12.42 0.97
N GLU A 41 3.98 -13.28 0.03
CA GLU A 41 5.36 -13.70 -0.18
C GLU A 41 5.72 -13.41 -1.63
N TYR A 42 6.82 -12.68 -1.85
CA TYR A 42 7.26 -12.28 -3.18
C TYR A 42 8.77 -12.25 -3.33
N THR A 43 9.20 -12.25 -4.60
CA THR A 43 10.58 -11.97 -5.00
C THR A 43 10.60 -10.91 -6.09
N TYR A 44 11.75 -10.23 -6.23
CA TYR A 44 11.98 -9.25 -7.28
C TYR A 44 13.32 -9.56 -7.97
N LYS A 45 13.32 -9.55 -9.30
CA LYS A 45 14.54 -9.66 -10.13
C LYS A 45 14.58 -8.51 -11.10
N TYR A 46 15.76 -7.96 -11.39
CA TYR A 46 15.96 -6.86 -12.31
C TYR A 46 17.45 -6.71 -12.66
N ASP A 47 17.73 -6.04 -13.78
CA ASP A 47 19.09 -5.71 -14.20
C ASP A 47 19.45 -4.27 -13.77
N GLY A 48 20.60 -4.11 -13.11
CA GLY A 48 21.15 -2.79 -12.79
C GLY A 48 20.24 -1.98 -11.86
N ASN A 49 19.73 -0.85 -12.34
CA ASN A 49 18.93 0.09 -11.55
C ASN A 49 17.42 -0.21 -11.68
N ILE A 50 16.70 -0.08 -10.58
CA ILE A 50 15.24 -0.15 -10.50
C ILE A 50 14.74 0.97 -9.61
N ILE A 51 13.56 1.53 -9.90
CA ILE A 51 12.85 2.44 -8.99
C ILE A 51 11.41 1.93 -8.93
N THR A 52 11.03 1.34 -7.80
CA THR A 52 9.70 0.73 -7.62
C THR A 52 9.37 0.50 -6.15
N ASN A 53 8.10 0.29 -5.83
CA ASN A 53 7.66 -0.24 -4.53
C ASN A 53 7.01 -1.61 -4.66
N VAL A 54 6.75 -2.24 -3.51
CA VAL A 54 5.76 -3.33 -3.38
C VAL A 54 4.79 -2.90 -2.29
N ALA A 55 3.51 -2.80 -2.63
CA ALA A 55 2.54 -2.10 -1.79
C ALA A 55 1.18 -2.79 -1.73
N TYR A 56 0.61 -2.83 -0.52
CA TYR A 56 -0.83 -2.83 -0.36
C TYR A 56 -1.37 -1.41 -0.57
N ASP A 57 -2.55 -1.31 -1.16
CA ASP A 57 -3.21 -0.06 -1.46
C ASP A 57 -4.71 -0.17 -1.15
N LEU A 58 -5.18 0.67 -0.23
CA LEU A 58 -6.54 0.63 0.32
C LEU A 58 -7.18 2.00 0.19
N PHE A 59 -8.39 2.05 -0.35
CA PHE A 59 -9.10 3.30 -0.58
C PHE A 59 -10.37 3.38 0.24
N THR A 60 -10.70 4.61 0.67
CA THR A 60 -11.95 4.89 1.38
C THR A 60 -12.72 6.05 0.79
N SER A 61 -14.04 6.01 0.97
CA SER A 61 -14.97 7.06 0.52
C SER A 61 -16.02 7.36 1.60
N PRO A 62 -16.52 8.61 1.71
CA PRO A 62 -17.61 8.94 2.65
C PRO A 62 -18.94 8.27 2.30
N SER A 63 -19.11 7.78 1.08
CA SER A 63 -20.32 7.09 0.64
C SER A 63 -20.00 5.98 -0.37
N ILE A 64 -20.90 5.01 -0.50
CA ILE A 64 -20.77 3.96 -1.51
C ILE A 64 -20.91 4.60 -2.90
N GLY A 65 -19.89 4.45 -3.75
CA GLY A 65 -19.83 5.05 -5.07
C GLY A 65 -19.44 6.54 -5.10
N GLY A 66 -19.07 7.12 -3.95
CA GLY A 66 -18.57 8.48 -3.85
C GLY A 66 -17.11 8.64 -4.31
N GLU A 67 -16.62 9.88 -4.33
CA GLU A 67 -15.21 10.16 -4.59
C GLU A 67 -14.32 9.55 -3.48
N THR A 68 -13.12 9.13 -3.84
CA THR A 68 -12.09 8.71 -2.88
C THR A 68 -11.69 9.89 -2.01
N ALA A 69 -11.74 9.72 -0.69
CA ALA A 69 -11.30 10.73 0.27
C ALA A 69 -9.93 10.40 0.86
N TYR A 70 -9.69 9.11 1.13
CA TYR A 70 -8.43 8.64 1.71
C TYR A 70 -7.87 7.44 0.97
N GLU A 71 -6.55 7.36 1.00
CA GLU A 71 -5.74 6.24 0.55
C GLU A 71 -4.79 5.85 1.67
N LEU A 72 -4.75 4.57 2.00
CA LEU A 72 -3.84 3.99 2.99
C LEU A 72 -3.01 2.92 2.29
N MET A 73 -1.72 3.20 2.15
CA MET A 73 -0.77 2.30 1.55
C MET A 73 0.15 1.67 2.60
N VAL A 74 0.52 0.42 2.37
CA VAL A 74 1.54 -0.29 3.15
C VAL A 74 2.60 -0.83 2.20
N TRP A 75 3.73 -0.12 2.11
CA TRP A 75 4.86 -0.48 1.27
C TRP A 75 5.77 -1.45 2.00
N LEU A 76 5.83 -2.69 1.51
CA LEU A 76 6.75 -3.73 1.97
C LEU A 76 8.17 -3.55 1.43
N ALA A 77 8.32 -2.79 0.34
CA ALA A 77 9.60 -2.42 -0.23
C ALA A 77 9.53 -1.03 -0.87
N ALA A 78 10.63 -0.29 -0.77
CA ALA A 78 10.92 0.90 -1.57
C ALA A 78 12.32 0.73 -2.19
N LEU A 79 12.37 0.33 -3.46
CA LEU A 79 13.61 -0.03 -4.15
C LEU A 79 14.15 1.16 -4.95
N GLY A 80 15.47 1.34 -4.89
CA GLY A 80 16.24 2.31 -5.68
C GLY A 80 15.78 3.77 -5.56
N GLY A 81 15.22 4.14 -4.40
CA GLY A 81 14.82 5.52 -4.11
C GLY A 81 13.36 5.84 -4.42
N ALA A 82 12.51 4.84 -4.64
CA ALA A 82 11.06 5.06 -4.63
C ALA A 82 10.63 5.77 -3.34
N TRP A 83 9.78 6.78 -3.47
CA TRP A 83 9.45 7.70 -2.36
C TRP A 83 7.94 7.87 -2.21
N PRO A 84 7.39 7.82 -0.98
CA PRO A 84 5.95 7.99 -0.76
C PRO A 84 5.53 9.45 -0.94
N LEU A 85 4.23 9.68 -1.12
CA LEU A 85 3.67 11.03 -1.03
C LEU A 85 3.86 11.58 0.39
N THR A 86 4.43 12.78 0.49
CA THR A 86 4.69 13.43 1.78
C THR A 86 4.53 14.94 1.68
N THR A 87 3.87 15.54 2.66
CA THR A 87 3.75 17.01 2.80
C THR A 87 4.99 17.63 3.45
N THR A 88 5.62 16.93 4.39
CA THR A 88 6.74 17.47 5.19
C THR A 88 8.11 16.95 4.77
N GLY A 89 8.16 15.89 3.97
CA GLY A 89 9.40 15.17 3.68
C GLY A 89 9.88 14.24 4.81
N GLN A 90 9.18 14.21 5.95
CA GLN A 90 9.59 13.46 7.14
C GLN A 90 8.50 12.49 7.60
N PRO A 91 8.87 11.37 8.23
CA PRO A 91 7.89 10.47 8.82
C PRO A 91 7.16 11.17 9.97
N ILE A 92 5.85 10.95 10.07
CA ILE A 92 5.00 11.49 11.14
C ILE A 92 4.86 10.54 12.32
N LYS A 93 5.16 9.24 12.12
CA LYS A 93 5.14 8.20 13.16
C LYS A 93 6.00 7.01 12.71
N SER A 94 6.48 6.20 13.67
CA SER A 94 7.03 4.88 13.40
C SER A 94 6.24 3.82 14.17
N VAL A 95 5.99 2.67 13.54
CA VAL A 95 5.21 1.56 14.12
C VAL A 95 5.85 0.22 13.79
N THR A 96 5.54 -0.81 14.58
CA THR A 96 5.89 -2.20 14.25
C THR A 96 4.61 -3.02 14.15
N LEU A 97 4.29 -3.49 12.95
CA LEU A 97 3.08 -4.27 12.67
C LEU A 97 3.45 -5.49 11.83
N GLY A 98 2.88 -6.67 12.13
CA GLY A 98 3.23 -7.92 11.45
C GLY A 98 4.72 -8.29 11.54
N GLY A 99 5.42 -7.84 12.59
CA GLY A 99 6.86 -8.05 12.75
C GLY A 99 7.76 -7.17 11.88
N VAL A 100 7.21 -6.17 11.17
CA VAL A 100 7.96 -5.25 10.31
C VAL A 100 7.88 -3.84 10.87
N GLU A 101 9.03 -3.15 10.91
CA GLU A 101 9.09 -1.74 11.28
C GLU A 101 8.74 -0.84 10.09
N PHE A 102 7.80 0.09 10.28
CA PHE A 102 7.36 1.05 9.28
C PHE A 102 7.58 2.49 9.75
N ASN A 103 7.86 3.36 8.80
CA ASN A 103 7.72 4.80 8.93
C ASN A 103 6.44 5.23 8.22
N LEU A 104 5.55 5.93 8.94
CA LEU A 104 4.32 6.50 8.38
C LEU A 104 4.61 7.89 7.81
N TYR A 105 4.22 8.10 6.57
CA TYR A 105 4.22 9.39 5.89
C TYR A 105 2.78 9.80 5.57
N GLN A 106 2.56 11.10 5.41
CA GLN A 106 1.28 11.63 4.95
C GLN A 106 1.53 12.68 3.86
N GLY A 107 0.77 12.56 2.76
CA GLY A 107 0.76 13.50 1.64
C GLY A 107 -0.63 13.63 1.02
N TRP A 108 -0.68 14.21 -0.18
CA TRP A 108 -1.91 14.45 -0.93
C TRP A 108 -1.74 14.07 -2.39
N ASN A 109 -2.78 13.46 -2.95
CA ASN A 109 -2.95 13.27 -4.39
C ASN A 109 -4.26 13.93 -4.81
N ASN A 110 -4.16 15.16 -5.34
CA ASN A 110 -5.31 16.04 -5.56
C ASN A 110 -6.15 16.22 -4.28
N LYS A 111 -7.39 15.73 -4.27
CA LYS A 111 -8.31 15.80 -3.12
C LYS A 111 -8.19 14.61 -2.17
N THR A 112 -7.41 13.58 -2.52
CA THR A 112 -7.22 12.39 -1.70
C THR A 112 -6.09 12.61 -0.72
N LYS A 113 -6.35 12.39 0.57
CA LYS A 113 -5.32 12.37 1.60
C LYS A 113 -4.68 10.98 1.64
N VAL A 114 -3.36 10.90 1.48
CA VAL A 114 -2.64 9.64 1.36
C VAL A 114 -1.78 9.40 2.59
N PHE A 115 -1.97 8.25 3.23
CA PHE A 115 -1.13 7.74 4.30
C PHE A 115 -0.30 6.58 3.77
N THR A 116 1.01 6.63 3.91
CA THR A 116 1.88 5.56 3.41
C THR A 116 2.80 5.08 4.51
N TYR A 117 2.61 3.84 4.93
CA TYR A 117 3.54 3.13 5.80
C TYR A 117 4.64 2.51 4.93
N VAL A 118 5.87 2.98 5.06
CA VAL A 118 7.04 2.44 4.33
C VAL A 118 7.88 1.59 5.27
N ALA A 119 8.06 0.32 4.92
CA ALA A 119 8.92 -0.58 5.67
C ALA A 119 10.35 -0.05 5.68
N LYS A 120 10.98 0.02 6.86
CA LYS A 120 12.37 0.48 6.99
C LYS A 120 13.37 -0.44 6.29
N ASN A 121 13.03 -1.72 6.22
CA ASN A 121 13.76 -2.74 5.48
C ASN A 121 12.79 -3.52 4.60
N MET A 122 13.26 -3.98 3.44
CA MET A 122 12.44 -4.78 2.52
C MET A 122 11.92 -6.05 3.23
N ALA A 123 10.59 -6.21 3.23
CA ALA A 123 9.91 -7.39 3.75
C ALA A 123 9.39 -8.23 2.58
N THR A 124 10.10 -9.30 2.22
CA THR A 124 9.72 -10.22 1.12
C THR A 124 8.67 -11.26 1.52
N SER A 125 8.45 -11.42 2.83
CA SER A 125 7.39 -12.23 3.43
C SER A 125 6.71 -11.41 4.52
N PHE A 126 5.40 -11.24 4.42
CA PHE A 126 4.62 -10.42 5.34
C PHE A 126 3.26 -11.04 5.63
N SER A 127 2.88 -11.09 6.90
CA SER A 127 1.54 -11.45 7.34
C SER A 127 1.14 -10.55 8.50
N ALA A 128 -0.05 -9.96 8.41
CA ALA A 128 -0.58 -9.03 9.39
C ALA A 128 -2.10 -8.92 9.24
N ASP A 129 -2.71 -8.19 10.17
CA ASP A 129 -4.04 -7.64 10.00
C ASP A 129 -3.92 -6.17 9.54
N LEU A 130 -4.33 -5.87 8.30
CA LEU A 130 -4.24 -4.52 7.74
C LEU A 130 -5.15 -3.51 8.45
N LYS A 131 -6.16 -3.96 9.22
CA LYS A 131 -6.98 -3.07 10.04
C LYS A 131 -6.15 -2.32 11.08
N GLN A 132 -5.08 -2.94 11.59
CA GLN A 132 -4.17 -2.32 12.56
C GLN A 132 -3.49 -1.06 12.02
N PHE A 133 -3.29 -0.95 10.71
CA PHE A 133 -2.70 0.25 10.11
C PHE A 133 -3.65 1.45 10.11
N PHE A 134 -4.98 1.22 10.10
CA PHE A 134 -5.96 2.28 10.34
C PHE A 134 -5.94 2.70 11.80
N ASP A 135 -5.82 1.74 12.72
CA ASP A 135 -5.84 1.98 14.17
C ASP A 135 -4.58 2.70 14.67
N GLU A 136 -3.47 2.57 13.93
CA GLU A 136 -2.21 3.25 14.24
C GLU A 136 -2.09 4.68 13.69
N LEU A 137 -3.10 5.20 12.98
CA LEU A 137 -3.09 6.59 12.53
C LEU A 137 -3.16 7.57 13.72
N PRO A 138 -2.46 8.73 13.68
CA PRO A 138 -2.53 9.74 14.74
C PRO A 138 -3.95 10.26 14.96
N ALA A 139 -4.34 10.52 16.21
CA ALA A 139 -5.72 10.92 16.55
C ALA A 139 -6.17 12.23 15.87
N ASP A 140 -5.25 13.15 15.60
CA ASP A 140 -5.47 14.42 14.91
C ASP A 140 -5.23 14.34 13.38
N ASN A 141 -4.85 13.16 12.87
CA ASN A 141 -4.57 12.92 11.47
C ASN A 141 -4.94 11.48 11.08
N THR A 142 -6.24 11.18 11.19
CA THR A 142 -6.80 9.84 11.02
C THR A 142 -7.77 9.72 9.83
N ILE A 143 -8.30 8.52 9.62
CA ILE A 143 -9.41 8.22 8.71
C ILE A 143 -10.65 7.97 9.56
N GLU A 144 -11.72 8.72 9.29
CA GLU A 144 -12.98 8.58 10.03
C GLU A 144 -13.54 7.16 9.91
N THR A 145 -13.97 6.56 11.03
CA THR A 145 -14.47 5.18 11.05
C THR A 145 -15.78 5.00 10.27
N THR A 146 -16.46 6.10 9.94
CA THR A 146 -17.65 6.15 9.08
C THR A 146 -17.33 6.03 7.59
N GLN A 147 -16.07 6.18 7.19
CA GLN A 147 -15.63 5.97 5.81
C GLN A 147 -15.86 4.51 5.40
N TYR A 148 -16.28 4.31 4.15
CA TYR A 148 -16.38 2.99 3.54
C TYR A 148 -15.03 2.58 2.98
N LEU A 149 -14.50 1.44 3.41
CA LEU A 149 -13.43 0.75 2.70
C LEU A 149 -14.01 0.23 1.39
N THR A 150 -13.48 0.72 0.27
CA THR A 150 -14.01 0.42 -1.07
C THR A 150 -13.08 -0.47 -1.89
N HIS A 151 -11.78 -0.41 -1.60
CA HIS A 151 -10.76 -1.17 -2.32
C HIS A 151 -9.73 -1.72 -1.35
N MET A 152 -9.25 -2.93 -1.65
CA MET A 152 -8.09 -3.53 -1.02
C MET A 152 -7.31 -4.22 -2.13
N GLN A 153 -6.12 -3.71 -2.39
CA GLN A 153 -5.28 -4.10 -3.53
C GLN A 153 -3.87 -4.41 -3.04
N ALA A 154 -3.15 -5.23 -3.80
CA ALA A 154 -1.75 -5.48 -3.52
C ALA A 154 -0.96 -5.71 -4.81
N GLY A 155 0.14 -4.98 -4.98
CA GLY A 155 0.85 -4.87 -6.25
C GLY A 155 2.19 -4.15 -6.16
N THR A 156 2.63 -3.61 -7.29
CA THR A 156 3.90 -2.87 -7.44
C THR A 156 3.72 -1.66 -8.35
N GLU A 157 4.29 -0.52 -7.95
CA GLU A 157 4.34 0.70 -8.75
C GLU A 157 5.76 0.91 -9.30
N PRO A 158 6.01 0.60 -10.58
CA PRO A 158 7.29 0.88 -11.19
C PRO A 158 7.37 2.31 -11.72
N PHE A 159 8.51 2.95 -11.46
CA PHE A 159 8.93 4.21 -12.07
C PHE A 159 9.94 3.94 -13.18
N GLN A 160 10.90 3.05 -12.90
CA GLN A 160 11.95 2.58 -13.80
C GLN A 160 12.35 1.13 -13.51
N GLY A 161 12.91 0.46 -14.50
CA GLY A 161 13.56 -0.85 -14.36
C GLY A 161 13.80 -1.52 -15.70
N LYS A 162 14.82 -2.37 -15.77
CA LYS A 162 15.13 -3.19 -16.95
C LYS A 162 15.08 -4.67 -16.58
N ASN A 163 14.44 -5.47 -17.43
CA ASN A 163 14.20 -6.91 -17.23
C ASN A 163 13.67 -7.19 -15.81
N ALA A 164 12.80 -6.30 -15.32
CA ALA A 164 12.31 -6.35 -13.96
C ALA A 164 11.11 -7.29 -13.89
N THR A 165 11.10 -8.18 -12.91
CA THR A 165 10.01 -9.12 -12.66
C THR A 165 9.75 -9.20 -11.16
N MET A 166 8.51 -8.90 -10.77
CA MET A 166 7.97 -9.24 -9.45
C MET A 166 7.22 -10.57 -9.57
N THR A 167 7.58 -11.54 -8.73
CA THR A 167 6.88 -12.83 -8.63
C THR A 167 6.29 -12.98 -7.24
N VAL A 168 4.96 -13.06 -7.15
CA VAL A 168 4.21 -13.30 -5.91
C VAL A 168 3.87 -14.79 -5.82
N SER A 169 4.62 -15.52 -5.00
CA SER A 169 4.42 -16.96 -4.77
C SER A 169 3.16 -17.22 -3.95
N LYS A 170 2.86 -16.35 -3.00
CA LYS A 170 1.70 -16.48 -2.11
C LYS A 170 1.05 -15.12 -1.88
N TYR A 171 -0.27 -15.07 -2.02
CA TYR A 171 -1.08 -13.92 -1.69
C TYR A 171 -2.45 -14.37 -1.20
N SER A 172 -2.89 -13.82 -0.08
CA SER A 172 -4.26 -13.98 0.42
C SER A 172 -4.65 -12.72 1.17
N ALA A 173 -5.88 -12.27 0.98
CA ALA A 173 -6.48 -11.18 1.74
C ALA A 173 -7.97 -11.46 1.94
N ALA A 174 -8.52 -10.97 3.04
CA ALA A 174 -9.95 -10.97 3.29
C ALA A 174 -10.35 -9.69 4.04
N VAL A 175 -11.61 -9.27 3.90
CA VAL A 175 -12.22 -8.26 4.76
C VAL A 175 -13.26 -9.00 5.60
N GLN A 176 -13.06 -9.04 6.91
CA GLN A 176 -13.99 -9.68 7.85
C GLN A 176 -14.78 -8.60 8.56
N THR A 177 -16.10 -8.71 8.53
CA THR A 177 -17.01 -7.77 9.19
C THR A 177 -17.45 -8.29 10.56
N VAL A 178 -17.97 -7.39 11.38
CA VAL A 178 -18.68 -7.75 12.63
C VAL A 178 -20.06 -8.33 12.37
#